data_AF-A0A7W1IBH8-F1
#
_entry.id   AF-A0A7W1IBH8-F1
#
_cell.length_a   1.000
_cell.length_b   1.000
_cell.length_c   1.000
_cell.angle_alpha   90.00
_cell.angle_beta   90.00
_cell.angle_gamma   90.00
#
_symmetry.space_group_name_H-M   'P 1'
#
loop_
_entity.id
_entity.type
_entity.pdbx_description
1 polymer ?
#
loop_
_entity_poly.entity_id
_entity_poly.type
_entity_poly.pdbx_seq_one_letter_code
_entity_poly.pdbx_strand_id
1 'polypeptide(L)'
;MQANLRPAGFGLNRKVTFSFSALNTLTGLDQLLHGSDNLRGWGQPVFPDRTLLYVRGFDAATNAFRYEVNEHFGASSGTRNAFRVPFQIAVQARITLGQDPATQQFRNAVGGGRGGRATPEELRDRMARAVPNPFRLIIERDDSLPPTDSTKLNLTVDQKAQLSRKGDSLQVKADLLVEALAKLLGDSRNNDPLTMMTQLRPKIEQGRNLAREALKQAQGILSPAQWARVPASIKNPFQQQRDGEGGERRGFPDRE
;
A
#
# COMPACT_ATOMS: atom_id res chain seq x y z
N MET A 1 10.71 10.83 20.02
CA MET A 1 11.15 10.58 18.62
C MET A 1 10.95 9.11 18.28
N GLN A 2 10.72 8.76 17.01
CA GLN A 2 10.56 7.37 16.57
C GLN A 2 11.35 7.11 15.28
N ALA A 3 12.02 5.97 15.19
CA ALA A 3 12.71 5.48 14.00
C ALA A 3 12.34 4.01 13.73
N ASN A 4 12.18 3.65 12.46
CA ASN A 4 11.81 2.29 12.06
C ASN A 4 12.87 1.73 11.10
N LEU A 5 13.32 0.50 11.34
CA LEU A 5 14.31 -0.22 10.54
C LEU A 5 13.75 -1.56 10.07
N ARG A 6 13.90 -1.83 8.76
CA ARG A 6 13.48 -3.10 8.13
C ARG A 6 14.64 -3.69 7.32
N PRO A 7 15.50 -4.53 7.92
CA PRO A 7 16.67 -5.06 7.23
C PRO A 7 16.28 -6.00 6.09
N ALA A 8 16.96 -5.85 4.95
CA ALA A 8 16.83 -6.72 3.79
C ALA A 8 17.91 -7.81 3.72
N GLY A 9 19.03 -7.65 4.44
CA GLY A 9 20.14 -8.62 4.50
C GLY A 9 19.95 -9.71 5.55
N PHE A 10 20.95 -10.60 5.67
CA PHE A 10 21.02 -11.68 6.68
C PHE A 10 19.85 -12.68 6.65
N GLY A 11 19.24 -12.90 5.48
CA GLY A 11 18.09 -13.80 5.34
C GLY A 11 16.79 -13.28 5.98
N LEU A 12 16.80 -12.06 6.52
CA LEU A 12 15.63 -11.47 7.18
C LEU A 12 14.58 -10.98 6.17
N ASN A 13 14.96 -10.66 4.92
CA ASN A 13 14.07 -10.31 3.80
C ASN A 13 12.89 -9.40 4.21
N ARG A 14 13.14 -8.37 5.05
CA ARG A 14 12.14 -7.43 5.57
C ARG A 14 11.01 -8.04 6.43
N LYS A 15 11.18 -9.29 6.88
CA LYS A 15 10.27 -10.01 7.79
C LYS A 15 10.33 -9.49 9.21
N VAL A 16 11.41 -8.82 9.59
CA VAL A 16 11.56 -8.18 10.90
C VAL A 16 11.48 -6.67 10.75
N THR A 17 10.67 -6.03 11.58
CA THR A 17 10.62 -4.58 11.73
C THR A 17 11.05 -4.24 13.14
N PHE A 18 12.12 -3.45 13.27
CA PHE A 18 12.55 -2.87 14.53
C PHE A 18 12.04 -1.44 14.61
N SER A 19 11.31 -1.12 15.67
CA SER A 19 10.86 0.23 15.98
C SER A 19 11.60 0.70 17.22
N PHE A 20 12.22 1.87 17.14
CA PHE A 20 12.92 2.53 18.23
C PHE A 20 12.16 3.80 18.56
N SER A 21 11.76 3.98 19.82
CA SER A 21 11.21 5.24 20.28
C SER A 21 11.96 5.74 21.51
N ALA A 22 12.18 7.05 21.54
CA ALA A 22 12.84 7.73 22.63
C ALA A 22 11.90 8.79 23.20
N LEU A 23 11.69 8.75 24.51
CA LEU A 23 10.88 9.68 25.30
C LEU A 23 11.78 10.48 26.23
N ASN A 24 11.37 11.72 26.53
CA ASN A 24 12.14 12.66 27.36
C ASN A 24 13.59 12.86 26.85
N THR A 25 13.74 12.95 25.53
CA THR A 25 15.04 13.02 24.85
C THR A 25 15.86 14.25 25.22
N LEU A 26 15.19 15.38 25.48
CA LEU A 26 15.84 16.64 25.89
C LEU A 26 16.59 16.49 27.21
N THR A 27 15.99 15.77 28.17
CA THR A 27 16.63 15.48 29.47
C THR A 27 17.80 14.52 29.33
N GLY A 28 17.70 13.53 28.44
CA GLY A 28 18.82 12.65 28.12
C GLY A 28 19.99 13.39 27.45
N LEU A 29 19.71 14.35 26.56
CA LEU A 29 20.74 15.17 25.90
C LEU A 29 21.44 16.11 26.87
N ASP A 30 20.70 16.70 27.81
CA ASP A 30 21.27 17.53 28.87
C ASP A 30 22.25 16.75 29.75
N GLN A 31 21.87 15.53 30.13
CA GLN A 31 22.74 14.63 30.87
C GLN A 31 23.96 14.18 30.08
N LEU A 32 23.81 13.94 28.76
CA LEU A 32 24.93 13.56 27.91
C LEU A 32 25.95 14.69 27.72
N LEU A 33 25.48 15.92 27.55
CA LEU A 33 26.33 17.08 27.25
C LEU A 33 26.93 17.74 28.49
N HIS A 34 26.20 17.73 29.61
CA HIS A 34 26.63 18.41 30.83
C HIS A 34 26.98 17.46 31.97
N GLY A 35 26.75 16.15 31.82
CA GLY A 35 26.99 15.17 32.88
C GLY A 35 25.90 15.17 33.96
N SER A 36 25.92 14.15 34.82
CA SER A 36 24.95 14.00 35.92
C SER A 36 25.02 15.12 36.96
N ASP A 37 26.19 15.76 37.06
CA ASP A 37 26.54 16.67 38.16
C ASP A 37 26.35 18.15 37.77
N ASN A 38 26.16 18.44 36.49
CA ASN A 38 26.00 19.81 35.97
C ASN A 38 24.83 19.94 34.98
N LEU A 39 23.73 19.22 35.23
CA LEU A 39 22.52 19.29 34.42
C LEU A 39 21.97 20.71 34.33
N ARG A 40 21.60 21.15 33.12
CA ARG A 40 20.98 22.46 32.86
C ARG A 40 19.46 22.43 33.01
N GLY A 41 18.87 21.26 33.24
CA GLY A 41 17.44 21.06 33.44
C GLY A 41 16.63 21.00 32.15
N TRP A 42 17.22 20.64 31.01
CA TRP A 42 16.48 20.64 29.75
C TRP A 42 15.35 19.60 29.76
N GLY A 43 14.16 20.02 29.33
CA GLY A 43 12.98 19.16 29.26
C GLY A 43 12.45 18.69 30.63
N GLN A 44 12.98 19.21 31.75
CA GLN A 44 12.46 18.93 33.08
C GLN A 44 11.47 20.03 33.52
N PRO A 45 10.40 19.67 34.25
CA PRO A 45 9.55 20.66 34.89
C PRO A 45 10.33 21.36 36.02
N VAL A 46 10.32 22.68 36.03
CA VAL A 46 10.92 23.50 37.08
C VAL A 46 9.85 23.77 38.14
N PHE A 47 10.14 23.40 39.39
CA PHE A 47 9.31 23.71 40.54
C PHE A 47 10.05 24.70 41.45
N PRO A 48 9.81 26.02 41.33
CA PRO A 48 10.43 26.98 42.23
C PRO A 48 9.87 26.81 43.64
N ASP A 49 10.71 27.02 44.65
CA ASP A 49 10.23 27.13 46.03
C ASP A 49 9.32 28.36 46.15
N ARG A 50 8.10 28.10 46.63
CA ARG A 50 7.02 29.10 46.73
C ARG A 50 7.01 29.82 48.07
N THR A 51 7.84 29.39 49.02
CA THR A 51 7.84 29.92 50.39
C THR A 51 8.90 31.00 50.52
N LEU A 52 8.48 32.27 50.62
CA LEU A 52 9.41 33.40 50.75
C LEU A 52 10.03 33.48 52.14
N LEU A 53 9.26 33.19 53.19
CA LEU A 53 9.66 33.39 54.58
C LEU A 53 9.46 32.10 55.39
N TYR A 54 10.49 31.70 56.14
CA TYR A 54 10.40 30.65 57.15
C TYR A 54 10.21 31.25 58.54
N VAL A 55 9.29 30.70 59.32
CA VAL A 55 9.15 31.05 60.73
C VAL A 55 10.27 30.35 61.50
N ARG A 56 11.18 31.13 62.10
CA ARG A 56 12.29 30.59 62.92
C ARG A 56 11.95 30.50 64.39
N GLY A 57 11.00 31.30 64.86
CA GLY A 57 10.55 31.28 66.25
C GLY A 57 9.47 32.31 66.53
N PHE A 58 8.92 32.24 67.74
CA PHE A 58 7.92 33.17 68.25
C PHE A 58 8.53 33.96 69.41
N ASP A 59 8.41 35.28 69.35
CA ASP A 59 8.85 36.20 70.39
C ASP A 59 7.64 36.55 71.28
N ALA A 60 7.59 35.96 72.48
CA ALA A 60 6.48 36.14 73.42
C ALA A 60 6.44 37.53 74.08
N ALA A 61 7.53 38.30 74.03
CA ALA A 61 7.54 39.66 74.57
C ALA A 61 6.85 40.66 73.62
N THR A 62 6.88 40.38 72.32
CA THR A 62 6.28 41.23 71.28
C THR A 62 5.09 40.58 70.57
N ASN A 63 4.73 39.35 70.96
CA ASN A 63 3.71 38.51 70.31
C ASN A 63 3.88 38.41 68.78
N ALA A 64 5.13 38.36 68.32
CA ALA A 64 5.49 38.40 66.92
C ALA A 64 6.32 37.17 66.50
N PHE A 65 6.11 36.72 65.27
CA PHE A 65 6.95 35.68 64.67
C PHE A 65 8.22 36.29 64.08
N ARG A 66 9.36 35.62 64.28
CA ARG A 66 10.63 35.95 63.63
C ARG A 66 10.72 35.18 62.33
N TYR A 67 10.86 35.91 61.24
CA TYR A 67 10.96 35.37 59.89
C TYR A 67 12.41 35.43 59.41
N GLU A 68 12.82 34.39 58.71
CA GLU A 68 14.04 34.39 57.91
C GLU A 68 13.65 34.28 56.44
N VAL A 69 14.35 35.05 55.59
CA VAL A 69 14.14 35.01 54.16
C VAL A 69 14.68 33.71 53.60
N ASN A 70 13.85 33.00 52.86
CA ASN A 70 14.30 31.87 52.07
C ASN A 70 15.13 32.38 50.89
N GLU A 71 16.45 32.23 50.97
CA GLU A 71 17.37 32.59 49.89
C GLU A 71 17.13 31.78 48.60
N HIS A 72 16.35 30.69 48.68
CA HIS A 72 15.98 29.86 47.54
C HIS A 72 14.59 30.17 46.98
N PHE A 73 13.91 31.19 47.52
CA PHE A 73 12.63 31.64 46.99
C PHE A 73 12.74 32.00 45.51
N GLY A 74 11.91 31.38 44.67
CA GLY A 74 11.92 31.62 43.23
C GLY A 74 13.15 31.05 42.49
N ALA A 75 14.06 30.35 43.17
CA ALA A 75 15.21 29.72 42.50
C ALA A 75 14.73 28.56 41.60
N SER A 76 15.12 28.60 40.32
CA SER A 76 14.76 27.61 39.31
C SER A 76 15.84 26.54 39.06
N SER A 77 16.82 26.39 39.96
CA SER A 77 18.01 25.58 39.69
C SER A 77 17.69 24.07 39.69
N GLY A 78 17.82 23.45 38.52
CA GLY A 78 17.56 22.01 38.31
C GLY A 78 18.45 21.07 39.12
N THR A 79 19.57 21.56 39.66
CA THR A 79 20.57 20.77 40.41
C THR A 79 20.05 20.23 41.75
N ARG A 80 19.03 20.87 42.35
CA ARG A 80 18.44 20.47 43.65
C ARG A 80 17.03 19.89 43.54
N ASN A 81 16.51 19.71 42.33
CA ASN A 81 15.15 19.18 42.13
C ASN A 81 15.16 17.66 42.35
N ALA A 82 14.46 17.17 43.38
CA ALA A 82 14.41 15.75 43.75
C ALA A 82 13.62 14.90 42.75
N PHE A 83 12.75 15.53 41.94
CA PHE A 83 11.93 14.88 40.94
C PHE A 83 12.60 14.96 39.57
N ARG A 84 13.12 13.82 39.09
CA ARG A 84 13.75 13.67 37.78
C ARG A 84 12.88 12.80 36.89
N VAL A 85 12.57 13.29 35.69
CA VAL A 85 11.93 12.47 34.65
C VAL A 85 13.03 11.73 33.89
N PRO A 86 13.08 10.38 33.91
CA PRO A 86 14.10 9.64 33.19
C PRO A 86 13.88 9.71 31.67
N PHE A 87 14.96 9.70 30.90
CA PHE A 87 14.86 9.36 29.48
C PHE A 87 14.48 7.89 29.35
N GLN A 88 13.63 7.57 28.37
CA GLN A 88 13.21 6.19 28.13
C GLN A 88 13.47 5.83 26.68
N ILE A 89 14.03 4.64 26.46
CA ILE A 89 14.20 4.04 25.14
C ILE A 89 13.31 2.81 25.09
N ALA A 90 12.38 2.79 24.14
CA ALA A 90 11.56 1.61 23.85
C ALA A 90 12.00 1.01 22.51
N VAL A 91 12.23 -0.29 22.53
CA VAL A 91 12.59 -1.09 21.35
C VAL A 91 11.50 -2.12 21.13
N GLN A 92 10.91 -2.13 19.94
CA GLN A 92 9.89 -3.10 19.56
C GLN A 92 10.35 -3.86 18.34
N ALA A 93 10.31 -5.19 18.40
CA ALA A 93 10.52 -6.06 17.24
C ALA A 93 9.20 -6.69 16.82
N ARG A 94 8.85 -6.58 15.54
CA ARG A 94 7.72 -7.29 14.92
C ARG A 94 8.26 -8.27 13.89
N ILE A 95 7.92 -9.54 14.02
CA ILE A 95 8.31 -10.60 13.09
C ILE A 95 7.06 -11.05 12.32
N THR A 96 7.11 -11.01 11.00
CA THR A 96 6.08 -11.56 10.12
C THR A 96 6.41 -13.02 9.82
N LEU A 97 5.65 -13.94 10.41
CA LEU A 97 5.72 -15.37 10.14
C LEU A 97 4.85 -15.70 8.91
N GLY A 98 5.43 -16.32 7.88
CA GLY A 98 4.74 -16.67 6.64
C GLY A 98 5.38 -16.11 5.36
N GLN A 99 4.80 -16.46 4.21
CA GLN A 99 5.18 -15.83 2.92
C GLN A 99 4.73 -14.36 2.95
N ASP A 100 5.54 -13.47 2.42
CA ASP A 100 5.20 -12.05 2.33
C ASP A 100 3.88 -11.85 1.55
N PRO A 101 2.92 -11.02 2.02
CA PRO A 101 1.62 -10.87 1.37
C PRO A 101 1.71 -10.52 -0.12
N ALA A 102 2.68 -9.69 -0.52
CA ALA A 102 2.89 -9.36 -1.94
C ALA A 102 3.39 -10.57 -2.74
N THR A 103 4.24 -11.39 -2.13
CA THR A 103 4.69 -12.66 -2.72
C THR A 103 3.55 -13.67 -2.86
N GLN A 104 2.66 -13.76 -1.86
CA GLN A 104 1.48 -14.63 -1.92
C GLN A 104 0.51 -14.17 -3.00
N GLN A 105 0.19 -12.88 -3.06
CA GLN A 105 -0.66 -12.31 -4.11
C GLN A 105 -0.10 -12.57 -5.50
N PHE A 106 1.20 -12.35 -5.69
CA PHE A 106 1.86 -12.65 -6.95
C PHE A 106 1.74 -14.14 -7.30
N ARG A 107 2.06 -15.03 -6.37
CA ARG A 107 1.93 -16.48 -6.57
C ARG A 107 0.50 -16.92 -6.86
N ASN A 108 -0.52 -16.26 -6.31
CA ASN A 108 -1.91 -16.56 -6.64
C ASN A 108 -2.26 -16.06 -8.04
N ALA A 109 -1.76 -14.88 -8.44
CA ALA A 109 -1.97 -14.30 -9.76
C ALA A 109 -1.28 -15.09 -10.88
N VAL A 110 -0.16 -15.76 -10.61
CA VAL A 110 0.54 -16.64 -11.58
C VAL A 110 0.39 -18.14 -11.27
N GLY A 111 -0.31 -18.50 -10.20
CA GLY A 111 -0.50 -19.87 -9.73
C GLY A 111 -1.78 -20.52 -10.23
N GLY A 112 -1.78 -21.84 -10.23
CA GLY A 112 -2.92 -22.69 -10.58
C GLY A 112 -3.91 -22.84 -9.43
N GLY A 113 -5.15 -23.18 -9.76
CA GLY A 113 -6.33 -23.15 -8.87
C GLY A 113 -6.30 -24.07 -7.63
N ARG A 114 -5.23 -24.85 -7.41
CA ARG A 114 -5.05 -25.73 -6.23
C ARG A 114 -3.76 -25.45 -5.44
N GLY A 115 -3.21 -24.23 -5.57
CA GLY A 115 -1.92 -23.88 -4.94
C GLY A 115 -0.70 -24.50 -5.64
N GLY A 116 -0.93 -25.17 -6.79
CA GLY A 116 0.11 -25.64 -7.70
C GLY A 116 0.54 -24.54 -8.68
N ARG A 117 1.60 -24.80 -9.46
CA ARG A 117 1.98 -23.92 -10.57
C ARG A 117 0.92 -24.00 -11.67
N ALA A 118 0.57 -22.85 -12.27
CA ALA A 118 -0.28 -22.84 -13.45
C ALA A 118 0.42 -23.58 -14.59
N THR A 119 -0.31 -24.37 -15.36
CA THR A 119 0.25 -24.95 -16.59
C THR A 119 0.50 -23.83 -17.60
N PRO A 120 1.42 -24.01 -18.57
CA PRO A 120 1.61 -23.04 -19.65
C PRO A 120 0.30 -22.69 -20.37
N GLU A 121 -0.59 -23.66 -20.52
CA GLU A 121 -1.91 -23.50 -21.15
C GLU A 121 -2.87 -22.68 -20.28
N GLU A 122 -2.99 -22.99 -18.99
CA GLU A 122 -3.79 -22.19 -18.05
C GLU A 122 -3.33 -20.73 -17.96
N LEU A 123 -2.00 -20.54 -17.99
CA LEU A 123 -1.39 -19.23 -18.00
C LEU A 123 -1.66 -18.50 -19.32
N ARG A 124 -1.58 -19.21 -20.45
CA ARG A 124 -1.95 -18.67 -21.77
C ARG A 124 -3.40 -18.21 -21.77
N ASP A 125 -4.34 -19.03 -21.32
CA ASP A 125 -5.77 -18.68 -21.25
C ASP A 125 -6.03 -17.48 -20.34
N ARG A 126 -5.36 -17.44 -19.17
CA ARG A 126 -5.47 -16.31 -18.24
C ARG A 126 -4.92 -15.03 -18.85
N MET A 127 -3.79 -15.10 -19.55
CA MET A 127 -3.17 -13.95 -20.20
C MET A 127 -3.92 -13.52 -21.46
N ALA A 128 -4.53 -14.46 -22.20
CA ALA A 128 -5.41 -14.16 -23.33
C ALA A 128 -6.63 -13.35 -22.88
N ARG A 129 -7.20 -13.68 -21.72
CA ARG A 129 -8.25 -12.86 -21.07
C ARG A 129 -7.76 -11.49 -20.60
N ALA A 130 -6.46 -11.33 -20.37
CA ALA A 130 -5.86 -10.06 -19.94
C ALA A 130 -5.60 -9.07 -21.09
N VAL A 131 -5.68 -9.51 -22.35
CA VAL A 131 -5.65 -8.65 -23.54
C VAL A 131 -7.01 -8.75 -24.25
N PRO A 132 -8.00 -7.93 -23.84
CA PRO A 132 -9.33 -7.95 -24.42
C PRO A 132 -9.30 -7.67 -25.92
N ASN A 133 -10.09 -8.41 -26.69
CA ASN A 133 -10.30 -8.18 -28.11
C ASN A 133 -11.63 -7.43 -28.34
N PRO A 134 -11.64 -6.08 -28.32
CA PRO A 134 -12.87 -5.31 -28.40
C PRO A 134 -13.63 -5.54 -29.71
N PHE A 135 -12.92 -5.88 -30.81
CA PHE A 135 -13.57 -6.18 -32.08
C PHE A 135 -14.47 -7.41 -31.99
N ARG A 136 -13.96 -8.50 -31.40
CA ARG A 136 -14.72 -9.73 -31.19
C ARG A 136 -15.88 -9.53 -30.22
N LEU A 137 -15.64 -8.81 -29.12
CA LEU A 137 -16.68 -8.47 -28.13
C LEU A 137 -17.82 -7.64 -28.75
N ILE A 138 -17.51 -6.71 -29.65
CA ILE A 138 -18.51 -5.90 -30.35
C ILE A 138 -19.36 -6.76 -31.29
N ILE A 139 -18.73 -7.65 -32.06
CA ILE A 139 -19.43 -8.57 -32.96
C ILE A 139 -20.34 -9.52 -32.16
N GLU A 140 -19.80 -10.17 -31.14
CA GLU A 140 -20.54 -11.09 -30.27
C GLU A 140 -21.71 -10.40 -29.57
N ARG A 141 -21.51 -9.15 -29.13
CA ARG A 141 -22.58 -8.34 -28.53
C ARG A 141 -23.69 -8.03 -29.53
N ASP A 142 -23.35 -7.75 -30.78
CA ASP A 142 -24.36 -7.53 -31.83
C ASP A 142 -25.10 -8.83 -32.17
N ASP A 143 -24.39 -9.94 -32.32
CA ASP A 143 -24.94 -11.24 -32.72
C ASP A 143 -25.81 -11.89 -31.63
N SER A 144 -25.51 -11.65 -30.35
CA SER A 144 -26.28 -12.17 -29.21
C SER A 144 -27.65 -11.51 -29.00
N LEU A 145 -27.90 -10.35 -29.65
CA LEU A 145 -29.15 -9.61 -29.48
C LEU A 145 -30.19 -9.95 -30.55
N PRO A 146 -31.49 -10.08 -30.20
CA PRO A 146 -32.54 -10.25 -31.20
C PRO A 146 -32.71 -8.97 -32.04
N PRO A 147 -33.19 -9.06 -33.30
CA PRO A 147 -33.38 -7.90 -34.17
C PRO A 147 -34.30 -6.80 -33.61
N THR A 148 -35.21 -7.18 -32.70
CA THR A 148 -36.16 -6.29 -32.04
C THR A 148 -35.56 -5.49 -30.87
N ASP A 149 -34.34 -5.82 -30.44
CA ASP A 149 -33.70 -5.14 -29.32
C ASP A 149 -33.18 -3.75 -29.75
N SER A 150 -33.68 -2.71 -29.10
CA SER A 150 -33.26 -1.32 -29.33
C SER A 150 -31.77 -1.05 -29.08
N THR A 151 -31.10 -1.91 -28.29
CA THR A 151 -29.67 -1.83 -27.98
C THR A 151 -28.78 -2.54 -29.01
N LYS A 152 -29.37 -3.24 -29.98
CA LYS A 152 -28.63 -3.87 -31.07
C LYS A 152 -27.87 -2.82 -31.90
N LEU A 153 -26.64 -3.15 -32.27
CA LEU A 153 -25.74 -2.27 -33.02
C LEU A 153 -26.10 -2.28 -34.51
N ASN A 154 -26.73 -3.35 -34.99
CA ASN A 154 -27.10 -3.56 -36.39
C ASN A 154 -25.89 -3.34 -37.29
N LEU A 155 -24.80 -4.07 -37.02
CA LEU A 155 -23.56 -3.93 -37.76
C LEU A 155 -23.78 -4.37 -39.21
N THR A 156 -23.31 -3.56 -40.17
CA THR A 156 -23.37 -3.93 -41.58
C THR A 156 -22.41 -5.10 -41.88
N VAL A 157 -22.61 -5.76 -43.03
CA VAL A 157 -21.71 -6.83 -43.50
C VAL A 157 -20.27 -6.32 -43.59
N ASP A 158 -20.08 -5.11 -44.13
CA ASP A 158 -18.76 -4.49 -44.25
C ASP A 158 -18.13 -4.17 -42.88
N GLN A 159 -18.92 -3.65 -41.94
CA GLN A 159 -18.46 -3.39 -40.58
C GLN A 159 -18.02 -4.68 -39.89
N LYS A 160 -18.83 -5.75 -39.97
CA LYS A 160 -18.47 -7.07 -39.43
C LYS A 160 -17.18 -7.59 -40.07
N ALA A 161 -17.04 -7.48 -41.40
CA ALA A 161 -15.82 -7.91 -42.10
C ALA A 161 -14.57 -7.09 -41.69
N GLN A 162 -14.71 -5.78 -41.48
CA GLN A 162 -13.62 -4.93 -40.99
C GLN A 162 -13.24 -5.25 -39.54
N LEU A 163 -14.23 -5.38 -38.64
CA LEU A 163 -14.02 -5.74 -37.24
C LEU A 163 -13.38 -7.14 -37.13
N SER A 164 -13.84 -8.14 -37.88
CA SER A 164 -13.27 -9.49 -37.88
C SER A 164 -11.80 -9.48 -38.31
N ARG A 165 -11.47 -8.87 -39.45
CA ARG A 165 -10.07 -8.80 -39.93
C ARG A 165 -9.14 -8.13 -38.93
N LYS A 166 -9.57 -7.03 -38.30
CA LYS A 166 -8.80 -6.36 -37.25
C LYS A 166 -8.72 -7.19 -35.96
N GLY A 167 -9.81 -7.88 -35.62
CA GLY A 167 -9.87 -8.84 -34.52
C GLY A 167 -8.86 -9.96 -34.66
N ASP A 168 -8.72 -10.52 -35.86
CA ASP A 168 -7.75 -11.57 -36.17
C ASP A 168 -6.31 -11.05 -36.06
N SER A 169 -6.04 -9.87 -36.61
CA SER A 169 -4.72 -9.24 -36.50
C SER A 169 -4.35 -8.92 -35.05
N LEU A 170 -5.32 -8.47 -34.23
CA LEU A 170 -5.09 -8.22 -32.81
C LEU A 170 -4.85 -9.52 -32.06
N GLN A 171 -5.58 -10.59 -32.37
CA GLN A 171 -5.42 -11.90 -31.73
C GLN A 171 -4.00 -12.42 -31.91
N VAL A 172 -3.46 -12.37 -33.13
CA VAL A 172 -2.06 -12.77 -33.41
C VAL A 172 -1.07 -11.99 -32.54
N LYS A 173 -1.26 -10.66 -32.38
CA LYS A 173 -0.39 -9.84 -31.52
C LYS A 173 -0.55 -10.20 -30.05
N ALA A 174 -1.76 -10.48 -29.59
CA ALA A 174 -2.05 -10.90 -28.23
C ALA A 174 -1.38 -12.25 -27.95
N ASP A 175 -1.50 -13.23 -28.84
CA ASP A 175 -0.90 -14.57 -28.70
C ASP A 175 0.63 -14.49 -28.58
N LEU A 176 1.28 -13.62 -29.38
CA LEU A 176 2.73 -13.38 -29.27
C LEU A 176 3.13 -12.78 -27.91
N LEU A 177 2.33 -11.87 -27.36
CA LEU A 177 2.58 -11.31 -26.02
C LEU A 177 2.37 -12.33 -24.92
N VAL A 178 1.30 -13.10 -25.03
CA VAL A 178 0.96 -14.20 -24.12
C VAL A 178 2.10 -15.22 -24.10
N GLU A 179 2.65 -15.59 -25.25
CA GLU A 179 3.78 -16.51 -25.33
C GLU A 179 5.04 -15.96 -24.67
N ALA A 180 5.35 -14.68 -24.91
CA ALA A 180 6.48 -14.02 -24.27
C ALA A 180 6.34 -13.98 -22.73
N LEU A 181 5.12 -13.74 -22.23
CA LEU A 181 4.80 -13.76 -20.81
C LEU A 181 4.91 -15.18 -20.22
N ALA A 182 4.37 -16.18 -20.92
CA ALA A 182 4.43 -17.58 -20.52
C ALA A 182 5.88 -18.07 -20.40
N LYS A 183 6.74 -17.73 -21.36
CA LYS A 183 8.18 -18.04 -21.32
C LYS A 183 8.87 -17.39 -20.11
N LEU A 184 8.63 -16.09 -19.88
CA LEU A 184 9.20 -15.36 -18.74
C LEU A 184 8.78 -15.95 -17.39
N LEU A 185 7.54 -16.43 -17.29
CA LEU A 185 7.01 -17.08 -16.09
C LEU A 185 7.50 -18.53 -15.96
N GLY A 186 7.71 -19.25 -17.06
CA GLY A 186 8.27 -20.60 -17.08
C GLY A 186 9.73 -20.67 -16.61
N ASP A 187 10.53 -19.66 -16.97
CA ASP A 187 11.94 -19.53 -16.58
C ASP A 187 12.13 -19.11 -15.11
N SER A 188 11.04 -18.77 -14.41
CA SER A 188 11.06 -18.15 -13.09
C SER A 188 11.31 -19.06 -11.90
N ARG A 189 11.74 -20.31 -12.11
CA ARG A 189 11.83 -21.33 -11.04
C ARG A 189 12.59 -20.87 -9.79
N ASN A 190 13.48 -19.88 -9.91
CA ASN A 190 14.29 -19.30 -8.84
C ASN A 190 14.25 -17.76 -8.71
N ASN A 191 13.36 -17.05 -9.41
CA ASN A 191 13.39 -15.58 -9.43
C ASN A 191 12.57 -14.96 -8.30
N ASP A 192 13.09 -13.88 -7.72
CA ASP A 192 12.39 -13.08 -6.71
C ASP A 192 11.11 -12.46 -7.30
N PRO A 193 9.94 -12.53 -6.61
CA PRO A 193 8.67 -11.98 -7.08
C PRO A 193 8.72 -10.49 -7.46
N LEU A 194 9.55 -9.68 -6.79
CA LEU A 194 9.67 -8.26 -7.09
C LEU A 194 10.39 -8.03 -8.43
N THR A 195 11.43 -8.82 -8.69
CA THR A 195 12.15 -8.82 -9.97
C THR A 195 11.22 -9.26 -11.10
N MET A 196 10.43 -10.31 -10.90
CA MET A 196 9.44 -10.75 -11.88
C MET A 196 8.39 -9.69 -12.18
N MET A 197 7.84 -9.04 -11.15
CA MET A 197 6.86 -7.95 -11.34
C MET A 197 7.46 -6.81 -12.16
N THR A 198 8.73 -6.46 -11.92
CA THR A 198 9.44 -5.42 -12.68
C THR A 198 9.59 -5.79 -14.16
N GLN A 199 9.86 -7.07 -14.46
CA GLN A 199 9.99 -7.58 -15.82
C GLN A 199 8.65 -7.74 -16.55
N LEU A 200 7.58 -8.10 -15.85
CA LEU A 200 6.24 -8.30 -16.42
C LEU A 200 5.53 -6.98 -16.77
N ARG A 201 5.74 -5.94 -15.95
CA ARG A 201 5.13 -4.61 -16.13
C ARG A 201 5.15 -4.09 -17.57
N PRO A 202 6.30 -3.98 -18.28
CA PRO A 202 6.32 -3.45 -19.63
C PRO A 202 5.51 -4.29 -20.62
N LYS A 203 5.48 -5.61 -20.46
CA LYS A 203 4.71 -6.52 -21.33
C LYS A 203 3.21 -6.40 -21.09
N ILE A 204 2.79 -6.26 -19.84
CA ILE A 204 1.39 -5.99 -19.48
C ILE A 204 0.93 -4.64 -20.05
N GLU A 205 1.76 -3.60 -19.94
CA GLU A 205 1.46 -2.29 -20.53
C GLU A 205 1.38 -2.36 -22.06
N GLN A 206 2.23 -3.15 -22.70
CA GLN A 206 2.13 -3.39 -24.14
C GLN A 206 0.77 -4.00 -24.53
N GLY A 207 0.29 -5.00 -23.79
CA GLY A 207 -1.05 -5.57 -23.99
C GLY A 207 -2.18 -4.56 -23.78
N ARG A 208 -2.08 -3.73 -22.73
CA ARG A 208 -3.05 -2.65 -22.46
C ARG A 208 -3.10 -1.63 -23.59
N ASN A 209 -1.94 -1.25 -24.13
CA ASN A 209 -1.85 -0.30 -25.22
C ASN A 209 -2.46 -0.85 -26.52
N LEU A 210 -2.22 -2.14 -26.82
CA LEU A 210 -2.86 -2.80 -27.96
C LEU A 210 -4.39 -2.78 -27.85
N ALA A 211 -4.95 -3.09 -26.68
CA ALA A 211 -6.39 -3.07 -26.48
C ALA A 211 -6.98 -1.64 -26.59
N ARG A 212 -6.28 -0.62 -26.06
CA ARG A 212 -6.69 0.80 -26.21
C ARG A 212 -6.67 1.24 -27.67
N GLU A 213 -5.63 0.87 -28.41
CA GLU A 213 -5.53 1.18 -29.83
C GLU A 213 -6.63 0.48 -30.63
N ALA A 214 -6.88 -0.80 -30.34
CA ALA A 214 -7.96 -1.57 -30.93
C ALA A 214 -9.33 -0.92 -30.66
N LEU A 215 -9.57 -0.44 -29.44
CA LEU A 215 -10.81 0.26 -29.09
C LEU A 215 -10.99 1.54 -29.90
N LYS A 216 -9.92 2.32 -30.08
CA LYS A 216 -9.93 3.53 -30.93
C LYS A 216 -10.23 3.19 -32.39
N GLN A 217 -9.65 2.11 -32.90
CA GLN A 217 -9.92 1.64 -34.26
C GLN A 217 -11.36 1.13 -34.41
N ALA A 218 -11.91 0.44 -33.41
CA ALA A 218 -13.31 -0.01 -33.41
C ALA A 218 -14.28 1.19 -33.42
N GLN A 219 -13.99 2.22 -32.63
CA GLN A 219 -14.77 3.47 -32.64
C GLN A 219 -14.78 4.14 -34.02
N GLY A 220 -13.68 4.04 -34.79
CA GLY A 220 -13.62 4.59 -36.15
C GLY A 220 -14.37 3.77 -37.22
N ILE A 221 -14.67 2.50 -36.96
CA ILE A 221 -15.47 1.64 -37.86
C ILE A 221 -16.97 1.82 -37.60
N LEU A 222 -17.33 2.07 -36.35
CA LEU A 222 -18.70 2.25 -35.92
C LEU A 222 -19.17 3.70 -36.15
N SER A 223 -20.47 3.86 -36.45
CA SER A 223 -21.07 5.19 -36.45
C SER A 223 -21.14 5.75 -35.02
N PRO A 224 -21.24 7.08 -34.83
CA PRO A 224 -21.41 7.67 -33.49
C PRO A 224 -22.62 7.09 -32.74
N ALA A 225 -23.73 6.84 -33.44
CA ALA A 225 -24.93 6.24 -32.86
C ALA A 225 -24.71 4.78 -32.42
N GLN A 226 -23.97 3.99 -33.21
CA GLN A 226 -23.60 2.62 -32.83
C GLN A 226 -22.64 2.64 -31.63
N TRP A 227 -21.62 3.49 -31.65
CA TRP A 227 -20.66 3.62 -30.56
C TRP A 227 -21.34 4.00 -29.23
N ALA A 228 -22.35 4.87 -29.27
CA ALA A 228 -23.12 5.22 -28.08
C ALA A 228 -23.76 3.99 -27.42
N ARG A 229 -24.26 3.03 -28.20
CA ARG A 229 -24.89 1.78 -27.74
C ARG A 229 -23.90 0.72 -27.24
N VAL A 230 -22.61 0.86 -27.53
CA VAL A 230 -21.59 -0.09 -27.03
C VAL A 230 -21.53 -0.01 -25.48
N PRO A 231 -21.67 -1.14 -24.77
CA PRO A 231 -21.62 -1.19 -23.31
C PRO A 231 -20.35 -0.61 -22.70
N ALA A 232 -20.46 -0.09 -21.47
CA ALA A 232 -19.33 0.41 -20.70
C ALA A 232 -18.28 -0.67 -20.42
N SER A 233 -18.68 -1.94 -20.29
CA SER A 233 -17.78 -3.07 -20.10
C SER A 233 -16.81 -3.27 -21.27
N ILE A 234 -17.28 -3.06 -22.50
CA ILE A 234 -16.45 -3.15 -23.72
C ILE A 234 -15.59 -1.89 -23.89
N LYS A 235 -16.11 -0.73 -23.50
CA LYS A 235 -15.38 0.56 -23.53
C LYS A 235 -14.26 0.61 -22.49
N ASN A 236 -14.45 -0.03 -21.33
CA ASN A 236 -13.52 -0.01 -20.20
C ASN A 236 -13.14 -1.43 -19.76
N PRO A 237 -12.47 -2.22 -20.62
CA PRO A 237 -12.31 -3.65 -20.37
C PRO A 237 -11.33 -3.97 -19.22
N PHE A 238 -10.53 -2.99 -18.79
CA PHE A 238 -9.61 -3.14 -17.65
C PHE A 238 -10.21 -2.68 -16.30
N GLN A 239 -11.41 -2.09 -16.31
CA GLN A 239 -12.05 -1.60 -15.09
C GLN A 239 -12.79 -2.74 -14.38
N GLN A 240 -13.51 -3.58 -15.13
CA GLN A 240 -14.18 -4.78 -14.60
C GLN A 240 -13.24 -5.75 -13.88
N GLN A 241 -11.99 -5.84 -14.32
CA GLN A 241 -10.98 -6.71 -13.71
C GLN A 241 -10.55 -6.24 -12.31
N ARG A 242 -10.70 -4.94 -11.99
CA ARG A 242 -10.43 -4.40 -10.65
C ARG A 242 -11.58 -4.66 -9.68
N ASP A 243 -12.81 -4.66 -10.17
CA ASP A 243 -14.00 -4.83 -9.33
C ASP A 243 -14.27 -6.31 -8.98
N GLY A 244 -13.81 -7.24 -9.81
CA GLY A 244 -13.95 -8.70 -9.59
C GLY A 244 -13.01 -9.27 -8.51
N GLU A 245 -11.92 -8.59 -8.13
CA GLU A 245 -10.97 -9.05 -7.09
C GLU A 245 -11.32 -8.52 -5.68
N GLY A 246 -12.38 -7.71 -5.53
CA GLY A 246 -12.83 -7.15 -4.25
C GLY A 246 -14.03 -7.86 -3.61
N GLY A 247 -14.57 -8.91 -4.24
CA GLY A 247 -15.91 -9.44 -4.00
C GLY A 247 -16.00 -10.78 -3.28
N GLU A 248 -15.15 -11.09 -2.29
CA GLU A 248 -15.39 -12.23 -1.38
C GLU A 248 -15.22 -11.80 0.09
N ARG A 249 -16.05 -10.86 0.53
CA ARG A 249 -16.43 -10.81 1.95
C ARG A 249 -17.49 -11.89 2.17
N ARG A 250 -17.04 -13.13 2.44
CA ARG A 250 -17.89 -14.13 3.08
C ARG A 250 -18.34 -13.55 4.41
N GLY A 251 -19.62 -13.16 4.49
CA GLY A 251 -20.27 -12.89 5.76
C GLY A 251 -20.17 -14.13 6.62
N PHE A 252 -19.61 -13.96 7.82
CA PHE A 252 -19.71 -14.96 8.87
C PHE A 252 -21.19 -14.98 9.32
N PRO A 253 -21.85 -16.14 9.39
CA PRO A 253 -23.14 -16.21 10.06
C PRO A 253 -22.88 -16.01 11.55
N ASP A 254 -23.46 -14.96 12.11
CA ASP A 254 -23.65 -14.81 13.55
C ASP A 254 -24.38 -16.05 14.05
N ARG A 255 -23.75 -16.78 14.97
CA ARG A 255 -24.42 -17.82 15.75
C ARG A 255 -24.96 -17.16 17.01
N GLU A 256 -26.29 -17.12 17.10
CA GLU A 256 -27.03 -17.05 18.36
C GLU A 256 -26.72 -18.27 19.24
#